data_AF-A0A099S847-F1
#
_entry.id   AF-A0A099S847-F1
#
_cell.length_a   1.000
_cell.length_b   1.000
_cell.length_c   1.000
_cell.angle_alpha   90.00
_cell.angle_beta   90.00
_cell.angle_gamma   90.00
#
_symmetry.space_group_name_H-M   'P 1'
#
loop_
_entity.id
_entity.type
_entity.pdbx_description
1 polymer ?
#
loop_
_entity_poly.entity_id
_entity_poly.type
_entity_poly.pdbx_seq_one_letter_code
_entity_poly.pdbx_strand_id
1 'polypeptide(L)' 'MAKQWIDFRLKDMYAVKHSLQNVVRQKEQELNYIKDHDKTSAAEIKISQLEEDIEHEKWLVQKMVNEIEDFKIGNKIK' A
#
# COMPACT_ATOMS: atom_id res chain seq x y z
N MET A 1 -5.77 3.17 30.65
CA MET A 1 -6.17 1.94 29.94
C MET A 1 -6.72 2.23 28.54
N ALA A 2 -7.91 2.85 28.38
CA ALA A 2 -8.52 3.06 27.06
C ALA A 2 -7.62 3.80 26.03
N LYS A 3 -6.96 4.89 26.44
CA LYS A 3 -6.03 5.64 25.58
C LYS A 3 -4.86 4.80 25.05
N GLN A 4 -4.33 3.92 25.90
CA GLN A 4 -3.19 3.07 25.56
C GLN A 4 -3.57 2.01 24.51
N TRP A 5 -4.80 1.48 24.58
CA TRP A 5 -5.35 0.58 23.55
C TRP A 5 -5.57 1.27 22.21
N ILE A 6 -6.04 2.52 22.23
CA ILE A 6 -6.20 3.35 21.03
C ILE A 6 -4.83 3.58 20.38
N ASP A 7 -3.81 3.92 21.18
CA ASP A 7 -2.44 4.14 20.68
C ASP A 7 -1.84 2.87 20.07
N PHE A 8 -2.04 1.70 20.70
CA PHE A 8 -1.58 0.42 20.14
C PHE A 8 -2.28 0.09 18.84
N ARG A 9 -3.62 0.24 18.79
CA ARG A 9 -4.38 -0.04 17.57
C ARG A 9 -3.96 0.86 16.42
N LEU A 10 -3.71 2.15 16.69
CA LEU A 10 -3.25 3.09 15.68
C LEU A 10 -1.86 2.71 15.14
N LYS A 11 -0.95 2.25 16.01
CA LYS A 11 0.36 1.72 15.59
C LYS A 11 0.22 0.51 14.67
N ASP A 12 -0.65 -0.44 15.01
CA ASP A 12 -0.90 -1.62 14.17
C ASP A 12 -1.42 -1.22 12.79
N MET A 13 -2.37 -0.28 12.75
CA MET A 13 -2.93 0.24 11.50
C MET A 13 -1.85 0.92 10.64
N TYR A 14 -0.97 1.72 11.23
CA TYR A 14 0.16 2.31 10.52
C TYR A 14 1.17 1.26 10.04
N ALA A 15 1.42 0.21 10.83
CA ALA A 15 2.30 -0.88 10.42
C ALA A 15 1.75 -1.60 9.17
N VAL A 16 0.45 -1.87 9.14
CA VAL A 16 -0.23 -2.44 7.95
C VAL A 16 -0.11 -1.50 6.76
N LYS A 17 -0.39 -0.20 6.93
CA LYS A 17 -0.23 0.81 5.87
C LYS A 17 1.19 0.80 5.29
N HIS A 18 2.21 0.78 6.14
CA HIS A 18 3.60 0.78 5.71
C HIS A 18 4.00 -0.53 5.01
N SER A 19 3.45 -1.66 5.46
CA SER A 19 3.62 -2.94 4.77
C SER A 19 3.08 -2.89 3.34
N LEU A 20 1.86 -2.38 3.15
CA LEU A 20 1.27 -2.20 1.82
C LEU A 20 2.08 -1.24 0.95
N GLN A 21 2.53 -0.11 1.50
CA GLN A 21 3.41 0.83 0.80
C GLN A 21 4.72 0.17 0.34
N ASN A 22 5.28 -0.73 1.15
CA ASN A 22 6.49 -1.48 0.76
C ASN A 22 6.23 -2.46 -0.38
N VAL A 23 5.07 -3.11 -0.41
CA VAL A 23 4.67 -4.00 -1.51
C VAL A 23 4.52 -3.20 -2.81
N VAL A 24 3.85 -2.06 -2.78
CA VAL A 24 3.74 -1.14 -3.94
C VAL A 24 5.14 -0.77 -4.45
N ARG A 25 6.03 -0.33 -3.54
CA ARG A 25 7.39 0.06 -3.89
C ARG A 25 8.18 -1.08 -4.54
N GLN A 26 8.05 -2.29 -4.03
CA GLN A 26 8.73 -3.47 -4.59
C GLN A 26 8.21 -3.80 -6.00
N LYS A 27 6.89 -3.77 -6.21
CA LYS A 27 6.29 -4.00 -7.52
C LYS A 27 6.67 -2.90 -8.52
N GLU A 28 6.71 -1.64 -8.10
CA GLU A 28 7.18 -0.52 -8.95
C GLU A 28 8.66 -0.68 -9.34
N GLN A 29 9.50 -1.17 -8.42
CA GLN A 29 10.90 -1.48 -8.72
C GLN A 29 11.03 -2.63 -9.73
N GLU A 30 10.24 -3.69 -9.58
CA GLU A 30 10.18 -4.79 -10.55
C GLU A 30 9.69 -4.30 -11.92
N LEU A 31 8.66 -3.46 -11.95
CA LEU A 31 8.12 -2.89 -13.18
C LEU A 31 9.18 -2.09 -13.94
N ASN A 32 9.88 -1.19 -13.24
CA ASN A 32 10.95 -0.39 -13.83
C ASN A 32 12.08 -1.28 -14.34
N TYR A 33 12.47 -2.30 -13.58
CA TYR A 33 13.50 -3.25 -14.01
C TYR A 33 13.11 -3.96 -15.32
N ILE A 34 11.87 -4.45 -15.44
CA ILE A 34 11.37 -5.10 -16.65
C ILE A 34 11.33 -4.12 -17.82
N LYS A 35 10.79 -2.91 -17.61
CA LYS A 35 10.73 -1.86 -18.65
C LYS A 35 12.11 -1.46 -19.19
N ASP A 36 13.13 -1.46 -18.31
CA ASP A 36 14.49 -1.05 -18.68
C ASP A 36 15.30 -2.17 -19.36
N HIS A 37 14.99 -3.45 -19.09
CA HIS A 37 15.84 -4.58 -19.50
C HIS A 37 15.16 -5.57 -20.47
N ASP A 38 13.83 -5.59 -20.58
CA ASP A 38 13.11 -6.59 -21.37
C ASP A 38 12.08 -5.93 -22.32
N LYS A 39 12.28 -6.13 -23.63
CA LYS A 39 11.42 -5.59 -24.70
C LYS A 39 10.72 -6.69 -25.50
N THR A 40 10.52 -7.84 -24.89
CA THR A 40 9.81 -8.96 -25.50
C THR A 40 8.30 -8.82 -25.33
N SER A 41 7.51 -9.42 -26.22
CA SER A 41 6.03 -9.42 -26.11
C SER A 41 5.52 -10.11 -24.83
N ALA A 42 6.30 -11.04 -24.27
CA ALA A 42 6.01 -11.65 -22.97
C ALA A 42 6.22 -10.65 -21.82
N ALA A 43 7.19 -9.74 -21.95
CA ALA A 43 7.39 -8.66 -20.99
C ALA A 43 6.23 -7.66 -20.99
N GLU A 44 5.62 -7.37 -22.16
CA GLU A 44 4.45 -6.48 -22.24
C GLU A 44 3.24 -7.03 -21.46
N ILE A 45 2.95 -8.33 -21.57
CA ILE A 45 1.87 -8.96 -20.79
C ILE A 45 2.16 -8.87 -19.29
N LYS A 46 3.41 -9.17 -18.90
CA LYS A 46 3.83 -9.09 -17.50
C LYS A 46 3.79 -7.66 -16.96
N ILE A 47 4.14 -6.67 -17.78
CA ILE A 47 4.06 -5.25 -17.45
C ILE A 47 2.61 -4.85 -17.16
N SER A 48 1.67 -5.21 -18.04
CA SER A 48 0.25 -4.88 -17.85
C SER A 48 -0.32 -5.48 -16.57
N GLN A 49 -0.03 -6.75 -16.29
CA GLN A 49 -0.46 -7.40 -15.05
C GLN A 49 0.13 -6.72 -13.81
N LEU A 50 1.41 -6.35 -13.87
CA LEU A 50 2.10 -5.71 -12.75
C LEU A 50 1.59 -4.28 -12.52
N GLU A 51 1.20 -3.57 -13.58
CA GLU A 51 0.56 -2.25 -13.49
C GLU A 51 -0.82 -2.31 -12.82
N GLU A 52 -1.66 -3.28 -13.19
CA GLU A 52 -2.96 -3.53 -12.54
C GLU A 52 -2.79 -3.89 -11.05
N ASP A 53 -1.82 -4.75 -10.75
CA ASP A 53 -1.47 -5.10 -9.37
C ASP A 53 -1.04 -3.88 -8.56
N ILE A 54 -0.18 -3.02 -9.13
CA ILE A 54 0.29 -1.78 -8.46
C ILE A 54 -0.89 -0.86 -8.19
N GLU A 55 -1.83 -0.71 -9.14
CA GLU A 55 -3.02 0.11 -8.96
C GLU A 55 -3.92 -0.42 -7.84
N HIS A 56 -4.14 -1.74 -7.81
CA HIS A 56 -4.90 -2.39 -6.76
C HIS A 56 -4.26 -2.19 -5.37
N GLU A 57 -2.94 -2.39 -5.26
CA GLU A 57 -2.23 -2.19 -4.00
C GLU A 57 -2.23 -0.71 -3.56
N LYS A 58 -2.13 0.25 -4.50
CA LYS A 58 -2.30 1.68 -4.20
C LYS A 58 -3.69 1.99 -3.68
N TRP A 59 -4.73 1.37 -4.24
CA TRP A 59 -6.09 1.49 -3.74
C TRP A 59 -6.22 0.96 -2.31
N LEU A 60 -5.60 -0.19 -2.00
CA LEU A 60 -5.56 -0.73 -0.63
C LEU A 60 -4.86 0.21 0.36
N VAL A 61 -3.73 0.81 -0.03
CA VAL A 61 -3.04 1.82 0.78
C VAL A 61 -3.97 3.00 1.07
N GLN A 62 -4.67 3.51 0.04
CA GLN A 62 -5.59 4.64 0.22
C GLN A 62 -6.77 4.28 1.12
N LYS A 63 -7.32 3.07 0.97
CA LYS A 63 -8.37 2.56 1.85
C LYS A 63 -7.90 2.51 3.30
N MET A 64 -6.69 2.01 3.55
CA MET A 64 -6.09 1.97 4.88
C MET A 64 -5.85 3.38 5.46
N VAL A 65 -5.48 4.36 4.63
CA VAL A 65 -5.37 5.77 5.04
C VAL A 65 -6.73 6.30 5.49
N ASN A 66 -7.79 6.04 4.73
CA ASN A 66 -9.14 6.46 5.08
C ASN A 66 -9.60 5.80 6.39
N GLU A 67 -9.35 4.49 6.56
CA GLU A 67 -9.68 3.79 7.81
C GLU A 67 -8.92 4.35 9.02
N ILE A 68 -7.66 4.75 8.87
CA ILE A 68 -6.88 5.42 9.93
C ILE A 68 -7.52 6.77 10.29
N GLU A 69 -7.93 7.54 9.27
CA GLU A 69 -8.55 8.85 9.49
C GLU A 69 -9.91 8.72 10.19
N ASP A 70 -10.75 7.79 9.73
CA ASP A 70 -12.04 7.47 10.37
C ASP A 70 -11.83 7.02 11.83
N PHE A 71 -10.81 6.20 12.08
CA PHE A 71 -10.46 5.78 13.43
C PHE A 71 -10.00 6.95 14.31
N LYS A 72 -9.22 7.89 13.76
CA LYS A 72 -8.81 9.11 14.48
C LYS A 72 -10.00 10.00 14.81
N ILE A 73 -10.88 10.26 13.84
CA ILE A 73 -12.09 11.07 14.02
C ILE A 73 -13.01 10.45 15.08
N GLY A 74 -13.28 9.15 14.98
CA GLY A 74 -14.12 8.42 15.94
C GLY A 74 -13.58 8.45 17.38
N ASN A 75 -12.25 8.56 17.54
CA ASN A 75 -11.59 8.63 18.84
C ASN A 75 -11.15 10.05 19.24
N LYS A 76 -11.52 11.09 18.48
CA LYS A 76 -11.14 12.51 18.71
C LYS A 76 -9.63 12.73 18.82
N ILE A 77 -8.86 11.97 18.03
CA ILE A 77 -7.40 12.08 17.92
C ILE A 77 -7.09 13.12 16.84
N LYS A 78 -6.19 14.07 17.15
CA LYS A 78 -5.72 15.07 16.19
C LYS A 78 -4.69 14.51 15.20
#